data_AF-A0A182K2X9-F1
#
_entry.id   AF-A0A182K2X9-F1
#
_cell.length_a   1.000
_cell.length_b   1.000
_cell.length_c   1.000
_cell.angle_alpha   90.00
_cell.angle_beta   90.00
_cell.angle_gamma   90.00
#
_symmetry.space_group_name_H-M   'P 1'
#
loop_
_entity.id
_entity.type
_entity.pdbx_description
1 polymer ?
#
loop_
_entity_poly.entity_id
_entity_poly.type
_entity_poly.pdbx_seq_one_letter_code
_entity_poly.pdbx_strand_id
1 'polypeptide(L)'
;MSVTFEQIIIDAKRIANRLKDREALGDALLLESESVNKHIESMRQFQDDIDILNKLARDRSNNQLITIIHQENPQIREIQQENRLLKAALEDHQHALEHIMSKYREHTQAKILNTKVNFVEAFTRHHRSADIERRDELIRQQTAKIQEMAAVMQRVSQMDEEKVNQEQEVLSKLMTENKGLRELLEISRKYGSGGQKMLVDDKSTQTDSYLLDGLIEAAVTARANLAKQTAAVTTSLSSVPTSLSPQPTAVAPSWVGATPLAISADTNGSHKAATATKTTNDDPARSPNSKSPAISNGLPTIASPSAPASSQTPAAGTTAPATSSTS
;
A
#
# COMPACT_ATOMS: atom_id res chain seq x y z
N MET A 1 -53.32 92.74 -102.45
CA MET A 1 -53.81 92.22 -101.15
C MET A 1 -53.39 93.19 -100.06
N SER A 2 -54.26 94.16 -99.74
CA SER A 2 -54.05 95.09 -98.63
C SER A 2 -54.67 94.50 -97.37
N VAL A 3 -53.87 94.35 -96.30
CA VAL A 3 -54.40 93.91 -95.00
C VAL A 3 -55.20 95.08 -94.42
N THR A 4 -56.49 94.89 -94.15
CA THR A 4 -57.31 95.92 -93.51
C THR A 4 -56.98 96.01 -92.02
N PHE A 5 -57.02 97.21 -91.47
CA PHE A 5 -56.77 97.47 -90.04
C PHE A 5 -57.69 96.62 -89.13
N GLU A 6 -58.95 96.45 -89.56
CA GLU A 6 -59.94 95.56 -88.94
C GLU A 6 -59.45 94.12 -88.77
N GLN A 7 -58.84 93.53 -89.80
CA GLN A 7 -58.34 92.16 -89.76
C GLN A 7 -57.18 92.01 -88.75
N ILE A 8 -56.30 93.00 -88.68
CA ILE A 8 -55.19 93.03 -87.71
C ILE A 8 -55.74 93.12 -86.27
N ILE A 9 -56.79 93.92 -86.04
CA ILE A 9 -57.46 94.00 -84.74
C ILE A 9 -58.13 92.66 -84.36
N ILE A 10 -58.76 91.98 -85.32
CA ILE A 10 -59.42 90.68 -85.08
C ILE A 10 -58.40 89.60 -84.72
N ASP A 11 -57.29 89.49 -85.45
CA ASP A 11 -56.24 88.52 -85.12
C ASP A 11 -55.46 88.90 -83.84
N ALA A 12 -55.26 90.19 -83.54
CA ALA A 12 -54.72 90.63 -82.27
C ALA A 12 -55.62 90.22 -81.08
N LYS A 13 -56.94 90.41 -81.19
CA LYS A 13 -57.92 89.93 -80.19
C LYS A 13 -57.91 88.41 -80.04
N ARG A 14 -57.81 87.68 -81.17
CA ARG A 14 -57.68 86.20 -81.16
C ARG A 14 -56.41 85.74 -80.46
N ILE A 15 -55.28 86.41 -80.69
CA ILE A 15 -54.01 86.09 -80.03
C ILE A 15 -54.08 86.43 -78.53
N ALA A 16 -54.65 87.59 -78.15
CA ALA A 16 -54.82 87.98 -76.76
C ALA A 16 -55.68 86.99 -75.96
N ASN A 17 -56.80 86.52 -76.53
CA ASN A 17 -57.62 85.47 -75.90
C ASN A 17 -56.84 84.16 -75.76
N ARG A 18 -56.16 83.69 -76.82
CA ARG A 18 -55.33 82.46 -76.76
C ARG A 18 -54.13 82.57 -75.82
N LEU A 19 -53.67 83.78 -75.51
CA LEU A 19 -52.65 84.02 -74.49
C LEU A 19 -53.28 83.90 -73.09
N LYS A 20 -54.43 84.54 -72.86
CA LYS A 20 -55.17 84.46 -71.60
C LYS A 20 -55.63 83.04 -71.25
N ASP A 21 -56.08 82.26 -72.25
CA ASP A 21 -56.46 80.85 -72.06
C ASP A 21 -55.23 79.98 -71.68
N ARG A 22 -54.03 80.36 -72.15
CA ARG A 22 -52.76 79.71 -71.78
C ARG A 22 -52.23 80.16 -70.42
N GLU A 23 -52.44 81.41 -70.06
CA GLU A 23 -52.14 81.98 -68.75
C GLU A 23 -52.95 81.26 -67.66
N ALA A 24 -54.27 81.15 -67.85
CA ALA A 24 -55.16 80.40 -66.96
C ALA A 24 -54.82 78.89 -66.88
N LEU A 25 -54.36 78.27 -67.97
CA LEU A 25 -53.85 76.90 -67.95
C LEU A 25 -52.52 76.79 -67.17
N GLY A 26 -51.64 77.79 -67.30
CA GLY A 26 -50.40 77.89 -66.54
C GLY A 26 -50.64 78.02 -65.04
N ASP A 27 -51.57 78.90 -64.64
CA ASP A 27 -51.98 79.06 -63.23
C ASP A 27 -52.56 77.75 -62.67
N ALA A 28 -53.40 77.05 -63.43
CA ALA A 28 -53.97 75.77 -63.02
C ALA A 28 -52.89 74.69 -62.81
N LEU A 29 -51.91 74.58 -63.74
CA LEU A 29 -50.79 73.65 -63.63
C LEU A 29 -49.82 74.02 -62.48
N LEU A 30 -49.66 75.32 -62.19
CA LEU A 30 -48.87 75.80 -61.05
C LEU A 30 -49.56 75.40 -59.73
N LEU A 31 -50.87 75.58 -59.63
CA LEU A 31 -51.66 75.22 -58.45
C LEU A 31 -51.69 73.69 -58.24
N GLU A 32 -51.78 72.90 -59.32
CA GLU A 32 -51.63 71.44 -59.28
C GLU A 32 -50.22 71.03 -58.82
N SER A 33 -49.17 71.65 -59.37
CA SER A 33 -47.78 71.41 -58.97
C SER A 33 -47.52 71.75 -57.50
N GLU A 34 -48.06 72.87 -57.00
CA GLU A 34 -48.02 73.20 -55.57
C GLU A 34 -48.74 72.17 -54.70
N SER A 35 -49.89 71.67 -55.15
CA SER A 35 -50.67 70.63 -54.44
C SER A 35 -49.88 69.32 -54.35
N VAL A 36 -49.27 68.90 -55.46
CA VAL A 36 -48.40 67.71 -55.51
C VAL A 36 -47.15 67.89 -54.65
N ASN A 37 -46.52 69.07 -54.67
CA ASN A 37 -45.35 69.33 -53.82
C ASN A 37 -45.71 69.25 -52.31
N LYS A 38 -46.82 69.87 -51.89
CA LYS A 38 -47.31 69.78 -50.50
C LYS A 38 -47.63 68.32 -50.11
N HIS A 39 -48.13 67.51 -51.04
CA HIS A 39 -48.33 66.08 -50.82
C HIS A 39 -47.01 65.30 -50.68
N ILE A 40 -45.99 65.61 -51.50
CA ILE A 40 -44.64 65.02 -51.40
C ILE A 40 -43.97 65.40 -50.07
N GLU A 41 -44.08 66.65 -49.64
CA GLU A 41 -43.57 67.12 -48.34
C GLU A 41 -44.23 66.39 -47.17
N SER A 42 -45.56 66.23 -47.20
CA SER A 42 -46.30 65.45 -46.20
C SER A 42 -45.91 63.97 -46.21
N MET A 43 -45.80 63.34 -47.39
CA MET A 43 -45.37 61.94 -47.53
C MET A 43 -43.93 61.74 -47.02
N ARG A 44 -43.04 62.68 -47.28
CA ARG A 44 -41.67 62.67 -46.74
C ARG A 44 -41.68 62.77 -45.22
N GLN A 45 -42.45 63.69 -44.63
CA GLN A 45 -42.55 63.81 -43.18
C GLN A 45 -43.05 62.50 -42.55
N PHE A 46 -44.06 61.85 -43.12
CA PHE A 46 -44.51 60.54 -42.65
C PHE A 46 -43.42 59.46 -42.76
N GLN A 47 -42.56 59.48 -43.78
CA GLN A 47 -41.43 58.55 -43.87
C GLN A 47 -40.37 58.84 -42.80
N ASP A 48 -40.03 60.12 -42.57
CA ASP A 48 -39.08 60.52 -41.53
C ASP A 48 -39.59 60.11 -40.12
N ASP A 49 -40.90 60.28 -39.85
CA ASP A 49 -41.55 59.83 -38.60
C ASP A 49 -41.58 58.30 -38.46
N ILE A 50 -41.88 57.56 -39.54
CA ILE A 50 -41.84 56.08 -39.58
C ILE A 50 -40.42 55.55 -39.30
N ASP A 51 -39.40 56.22 -39.84
CA ASP A 51 -37.99 55.88 -39.64
C ASP A 51 -37.52 56.15 -38.20
N ILE A 52 -37.97 57.25 -37.59
CA ILE A 52 -37.72 57.57 -36.17
C ILE A 52 -38.41 56.53 -35.28
N LEU A 53 -39.67 56.17 -35.56
CA LEU A 53 -40.42 55.19 -34.79
C LEU A 53 -39.80 53.78 -34.90
N ASN A 54 -39.32 53.39 -36.09
CA ASN A 54 -38.58 52.12 -36.28
C ASN A 54 -37.29 52.07 -35.46
N LYS A 55 -36.49 53.15 -35.46
CA LYS A 55 -35.28 53.26 -34.64
C LYS A 55 -35.61 53.11 -33.16
N LEU A 56 -36.57 53.90 -32.65
CA LEU A 56 -36.99 53.86 -31.25
C LEU A 56 -37.57 52.50 -30.82
N ALA A 57 -38.34 51.84 -31.67
CA ALA A 57 -38.87 50.48 -31.40
C ALA A 57 -37.74 49.44 -31.33
N ARG A 58 -36.76 49.52 -32.24
CA ARG A 58 -35.61 48.61 -32.27
C ARG A 58 -34.67 48.86 -31.10
N ASP A 59 -34.42 50.11 -30.74
CA ASP A 59 -33.60 50.48 -29.58
C ASP A 59 -34.28 50.09 -28.26
N ARG A 60 -35.60 50.22 -28.16
CA ARG A 60 -36.36 49.71 -27.00
C ARG A 60 -36.24 48.19 -26.84
N SER A 61 -36.36 47.45 -27.94
CA SER A 61 -36.16 45.99 -27.96
C SER A 61 -34.73 45.61 -27.58
N ASN A 62 -33.73 46.28 -28.17
CA ASN A 62 -32.32 46.07 -27.86
C ASN A 62 -31.99 46.35 -26.38
N ASN A 63 -32.47 47.47 -25.82
CA ASN A 63 -32.25 47.81 -24.41
C ASN A 63 -32.95 46.83 -23.45
N GLN A 64 -34.14 46.33 -23.81
CA GLN A 64 -34.83 45.30 -23.04
C GLN A 64 -34.05 43.98 -23.06
N LEU A 65 -33.54 43.56 -24.22
CA LEU A 65 -32.67 42.39 -24.35
C LEU A 65 -31.36 42.54 -23.57
N ILE A 66 -30.69 43.69 -23.66
CA ILE A 66 -29.48 44.00 -22.89
C ILE A 66 -29.77 43.93 -21.38
N THR A 67 -30.92 44.44 -20.93
CA THR A 67 -31.33 44.40 -19.51
C THR A 67 -31.52 42.96 -19.03
N ILE A 68 -32.21 42.13 -19.81
CA ILE A 68 -32.39 40.69 -19.53
C ILE A 68 -31.04 39.99 -19.45
N ILE A 69 -30.17 40.17 -20.45
CA ILE A 69 -28.81 39.62 -20.47
C ILE A 69 -28.00 40.08 -19.24
N HIS A 70 -28.15 41.33 -18.79
CA HIS A 70 -27.46 41.84 -17.61
C HIS A 70 -27.98 41.26 -16.28
N GLN A 71 -29.24 40.81 -16.25
CA GLN A 71 -29.89 40.16 -15.10
C GLN A 71 -29.65 38.64 -15.07
N GLU A 72 -29.65 37.96 -16.22
CA GLU A 72 -29.43 36.52 -16.32
C GLU A 72 -27.96 36.14 -16.15
N ASN A 73 -27.02 36.92 -16.68
CA ASN A 73 -25.58 36.66 -16.54
C ASN A 73 -25.08 36.45 -15.09
N PRO A 74 -25.45 37.27 -14.08
CA PRO A 74 -25.09 36.99 -12.70
C PRO A 74 -25.75 35.72 -12.15
N GLN A 75 -27.02 35.45 -12.46
CA GLN A 75 -27.70 34.21 -12.03
C GLN A 75 -27.03 32.96 -12.62
N ILE A 76 -26.65 33.00 -13.90
CA ILE A 76 -25.90 31.91 -14.56
C ILE A 76 -24.55 31.68 -13.86
N ARG A 77 -23.85 32.74 -13.47
CA ARG A 77 -22.58 32.62 -12.70
C ARG A 77 -22.80 32.08 -11.28
N GLU A 78 -23.86 32.49 -10.61
CA GLU A 78 -24.25 32.00 -9.27
C GLU A 78 -24.58 30.50 -9.32
N ILE A 79 -25.41 30.05 -10.25
CA ILE A 79 -25.73 28.64 -10.48
C ILE A 79 -24.48 27.82 -10.83
N GLN A 80 -23.55 28.37 -11.63
CA GLN A 80 -22.27 27.72 -11.94
C GLN A 80 -21.32 27.65 -10.73
N GLN A 81 -21.37 28.63 -9.82
CA GLN A 81 -20.62 28.63 -8.57
C GLN A 81 -21.21 27.61 -7.58
N GLU A 82 -22.52 27.58 -7.42
CA GLU A 82 -23.24 26.59 -6.61
C GLU A 82 -22.94 25.17 -7.11
N ASN A 83 -23.05 24.92 -8.43
CA ASN A 83 -22.70 23.63 -9.02
C ASN A 83 -21.23 23.22 -8.81
N ARG A 84 -20.31 24.18 -8.60
CA ARG A 84 -18.91 23.89 -8.24
C ARG A 84 -18.78 23.52 -6.77
N LEU A 85 -19.48 24.24 -5.88
CA LEU A 85 -19.49 23.97 -4.44
C LEU A 85 -20.17 22.63 -4.13
N LEU A 86 -21.28 22.30 -4.79
CA LEU A 86 -21.97 21.01 -4.66
C LEU A 86 -21.10 19.83 -5.12
N LYS A 87 -20.26 20.00 -6.15
CA LYS A 87 -19.30 18.98 -6.59
C LYS A 87 -18.19 18.77 -5.57
N ALA A 88 -17.57 19.86 -5.10
CA ALA A 88 -16.55 19.80 -4.06
C ALA A 88 -17.09 19.14 -2.77
N ALA A 89 -18.30 19.48 -2.34
CA ALA A 89 -18.94 18.87 -1.17
C ALA A 89 -19.26 17.37 -1.36
N LEU A 90 -19.52 16.92 -2.59
CA LEU A 90 -19.72 15.50 -2.91
C LEU A 90 -18.38 14.75 -2.92
N GLU A 91 -17.33 15.34 -3.49
CA GLU A 91 -15.95 14.83 -3.46
C GLU A 91 -15.42 14.71 -2.01
N ASP A 92 -15.60 15.74 -1.18
CA ASP A 92 -15.28 15.71 0.25
C ASP A 92 -16.06 14.62 1.00
N HIS A 93 -17.36 14.46 0.70
CA HIS A 93 -18.18 13.41 1.31
C HIS A 93 -17.75 12.00 0.89
N GLN A 94 -17.36 11.81 -0.37
CA GLN A 94 -16.77 10.56 -0.84
C GLN A 94 -15.47 10.25 -0.09
N HIS A 95 -14.55 11.21 0.03
CA HIS A 95 -13.30 11.01 0.76
C HIS A 95 -13.51 10.74 2.26
N ALA A 96 -14.51 11.38 2.89
CA ALA A 96 -14.90 11.08 4.26
C ALA A 96 -15.41 9.63 4.40
N LEU A 97 -16.26 9.16 3.48
CA LEU A 97 -16.74 7.78 3.45
C LEU A 97 -15.62 6.78 3.18
N GLU A 98 -14.70 7.07 2.26
CA GLU A 98 -13.52 6.24 1.96
C GLU A 98 -12.63 6.09 3.20
N HIS A 99 -12.41 7.17 3.95
CA HIS A 99 -11.65 7.14 5.20
C HIS A 99 -12.35 6.31 6.28
N ILE A 100 -13.65 6.54 6.51
CA ILE A 100 -14.47 5.80 7.49
C ILE A 100 -14.49 4.30 7.14
N MET A 101 -14.71 3.95 5.87
CA MET A 101 -14.73 2.56 5.42
C MET A 101 -13.36 1.89 5.52
N SER A 102 -12.26 2.62 5.32
CA SER A 102 -10.90 2.11 5.52
C SER A 102 -10.62 1.84 6.99
N LYS A 103 -10.93 2.78 7.88
CA LYS A 103 -10.80 2.62 9.34
C LYS A 103 -11.72 1.52 9.89
N TYR A 104 -12.91 1.34 9.32
CA TYR A 104 -13.82 0.23 9.66
C TYR A 104 -13.23 -1.14 9.27
N ARG A 105 -12.59 -1.25 8.09
CA ARG A 105 -11.89 -2.46 7.65
C ARG A 105 -10.69 -2.77 8.56
N GLU A 106 -9.85 -1.77 8.85
CA GLU A 106 -8.70 -1.89 9.78
C GLU A 106 -9.15 -2.39 11.17
N HIS A 107 -10.14 -1.74 11.78
CA HIS A 107 -10.66 -2.11 13.11
C HIS A 107 -11.31 -3.50 13.10
N THR A 108 -12.04 -3.86 12.03
CA THR A 108 -12.61 -5.21 11.88
C THR A 108 -11.52 -6.27 11.73
N GLN A 109 -10.48 -6.01 10.92
CA GLN A 109 -9.32 -6.91 10.79
C GLN A 109 -8.57 -7.05 12.13
N ALA A 110 -8.34 -5.95 12.85
CA ALA A 110 -7.70 -5.97 14.16
C ALA A 110 -8.51 -6.79 15.18
N LYS A 111 -9.84 -6.63 15.22
CA LYS A 111 -10.72 -7.47 16.04
C LYS A 111 -10.67 -8.95 15.63
N ILE A 112 -10.72 -9.26 14.34
CA ILE A 112 -10.61 -10.63 13.85
C ILE A 112 -9.26 -11.26 14.23
N LEU A 113 -8.15 -10.53 14.14
CA LEU A 113 -6.83 -11.01 14.56
C LEU A 113 -6.71 -11.17 16.09
N ASN A 114 -7.34 -10.30 16.87
CA ASN A 114 -7.35 -10.40 18.33
C ASN A 114 -8.24 -11.57 18.83
N THR A 115 -9.38 -11.80 18.18
CA THR A 115 -10.28 -12.94 18.48
C THR A 115 -9.74 -14.27 17.97
N LYS A 116 -9.08 -14.27 16.79
CA LYS A 116 -8.29 -15.41 16.32
C LYS A 116 -6.97 -15.47 17.08
N VAL A 117 -7.04 -15.91 18.34
CA VAL A 117 -5.87 -16.47 19.04
C VAL A 117 -5.14 -17.35 18.05
N ASN A 118 -3.90 -16.97 17.71
CA ASN A 118 -3.22 -17.47 16.54
C ASN A 118 -2.84 -18.93 16.79
N PHE A 119 -3.71 -19.88 16.40
CA PHE A 119 -3.65 -21.27 16.88
C PHE A 119 -2.29 -21.93 16.61
N VAL A 120 -1.62 -21.58 15.51
CA VAL A 120 -0.26 -22.03 15.18
C VAL A 120 0.76 -21.52 16.21
N GLU A 121 0.68 -20.25 16.60
CA GLU A 121 1.55 -19.62 17.59
C GLU A 121 1.25 -20.13 19.02
N ALA A 122 -0.03 -20.29 19.37
CA ALA A 122 -0.46 -20.86 20.65
C ALA A 122 0.01 -22.33 20.79
N PHE A 123 -0.15 -23.14 19.74
CA PHE A 123 0.35 -24.51 19.69
C PHE A 123 1.88 -24.56 19.74
N THR A 124 2.58 -23.70 18.98
CA THR A 124 4.05 -23.60 19.01
C THR A 124 4.56 -23.18 20.39
N ARG A 125 3.87 -22.27 21.06
CA ARG A 125 4.18 -21.83 22.43
C ARG A 125 3.97 -22.96 23.43
N HIS A 126 2.85 -23.69 23.33
CA HIS A 126 2.53 -24.85 24.17
C HIS A 126 3.55 -25.99 23.99
N HIS A 127 3.91 -26.33 22.75
CA HIS A 127 4.91 -27.36 22.48
C HIS A 127 6.28 -26.96 23.05
N ARG A 128 6.69 -25.70 22.84
CA ARG A 128 7.93 -25.15 23.41
C ARG A 128 7.93 -25.18 24.95
N SER A 129 6.82 -24.87 25.61
CA SER A 129 6.75 -24.98 27.08
C SER A 129 6.83 -26.43 27.57
N ALA A 130 6.15 -27.37 26.90
CA ALA A 130 6.22 -28.79 27.24
C ALA A 130 7.63 -29.39 27.01
N ASP A 131 8.36 -28.89 26.01
CA ASP A 131 9.75 -29.31 25.76
C ASP A 131 10.75 -28.70 26.75
N ILE A 132 10.47 -27.50 27.28
CA ILE A 132 11.21 -26.91 28.41
C ILE A 132 10.93 -27.71 29.69
N GLU A 133 9.66 -27.93 30.03
CA GLU A 133 9.24 -28.69 31.22
C GLU A 133 9.85 -30.10 31.26
N ARG A 134 9.88 -30.80 30.12
CA ARG A 134 10.54 -32.12 30.01
C ARG A 134 12.06 -32.06 30.24
N ARG A 135 12.72 -30.95 29.87
CA ARG A 135 14.15 -30.75 30.14
C ARG A 135 14.41 -30.40 31.60
N ASP A 136 13.56 -29.55 32.19
CA ASP A 136 13.69 -29.15 33.59
C ASP A 136 13.43 -30.32 34.54
N GLU A 137 12.48 -31.21 34.22
CA GLU A 137 12.27 -32.46 34.94
C GLU A 137 13.47 -33.42 34.82
N LEU A 138 14.09 -33.53 33.63
CA LEU A 138 15.32 -34.32 33.46
C LEU A 138 16.48 -33.74 34.30
N ILE A 139 16.62 -32.41 34.33
CA ILE A 139 17.61 -31.71 35.18
C ILE A 139 17.32 -31.96 36.67
N ARG A 140 16.05 -31.92 37.09
CA ARG A 140 15.63 -32.21 38.46
C ARG A 140 15.95 -33.65 38.87
N GLN A 141 15.72 -34.62 38.00
CA GLN A 141 16.10 -36.03 38.23
C GLN A 141 17.62 -36.22 38.32
N GLN A 142 18.39 -35.56 37.46
CA GLN A 142 19.86 -35.56 37.54
C GLN A 142 20.36 -34.91 38.85
N THR A 143 19.75 -33.80 39.26
CA THR A 143 20.08 -33.11 40.51
C THR A 143 19.78 -34.00 41.72
N ALA A 144 18.63 -34.67 41.75
CA ALA A 144 18.27 -35.61 42.82
C ALA A 144 19.27 -36.78 42.90
N LYS A 145 19.68 -37.35 41.76
CA LYS A 145 20.70 -38.40 41.73
C LYS A 145 22.08 -37.91 42.19
N ILE A 146 22.45 -36.66 41.86
CA ILE A 146 23.70 -36.05 42.36
C ILE A 146 23.63 -35.85 43.87
N GLN A 147 22.48 -35.43 44.42
CA GLN A 147 22.28 -35.30 45.87
C GLN A 147 22.34 -36.66 46.59
N GLU A 148 21.75 -37.71 46.01
CA GLU A 148 21.87 -39.08 46.53
C GLU A 148 23.33 -39.57 46.54
N MET A 149 24.05 -39.43 45.42
CA MET A 149 25.47 -39.80 45.34
C MET A 149 26.34 -38.98 46.31
N ALA A 150 26.05 -37.69 46.50
CA ALA A 150 26.75 -36.86 47.47
C ALA A 150 26.49 -37.31 48.91
N ALA A 151 25.25 -37.67 49.26
CA ALA A 151 24.91 -38.21 50.59
C ALA A 151 25.54 -39.58 50.86
N VAL A 152 25.63 -40.45 49.84
CA VAL A 152 26.36 -41.72 49.92
C VAL A 152 27.86 -41.47 50.10
N MET A 153 28.46 -40.58 49.30
CA MET A 153 29.88 -40.23 49.40
C MET A 153 30.21 -39.62 50.78
N GLN A 154 29.33 -38.76 51.32
CA GLN A 154 29.50 -38.20 52.66
C GLN A 154 29.45 -39.27 53.75
N ARG A 155 28.49 -40.21 53.69
CA ARG A 155 28.42 -41.33 54.64
C ARG A 155 29.64 -42.26 54.53
N VAL A 156 30.14 -42.53 53.33
CA VAL A 156 31.36 -43.33 53.15
C VAL A 156 32.57 -42.61 53.73
N SER A 157 32.75 -41.31 53.46
CA SER A 157 33.83 -40.49 54.06
C SER A 157 33.77 -40.51 55.59
N GLN A 158 32.57 -40.37 56.17
CA GLN A 158 32.39 -40.45 57.62
C GLN A 158 32.79 -41.82 58.20
N MET A 159 32.41 -42.92 57.54
CA MET A 159 32.80 -44.27 57.97
C MET A 159 34.31 -44.53 57.81
N ASP A 160 34.93 -44.00 56.76
CA ASP A 160 36.38 -44.09 56.56
C ASP A 160 37.15 -43.22 57.59
N GLU A 161 36.65 -42.02 57.90
CA GLU A 161 37.19 -41.15 58.97
C GLU A 161 37.06 -41.81 60.35
N GLU A 162 35.90 -42.38 60.68
CA GLU A 162 35.70 -43.16 61.93
C GLU A 162 36.65 -44.36 62.01
N LYS A 163 36.86 -45.06 60.90
CA LYS A 163 37.76 -46.22 60.83
C LYS A 163 39.23 -45.80 60.99
N VAL A 164 39.68 -44.76 60.30
CA VAL A 164 41.05 -44.22 60.43
C VAL A 164 41.31 -43.75 61.87
N ASN A 165 40.32 -43.12 62.52
CA ASN A 165 40.43 -42.74 63.93
C ASN A 165 40.56 -43.97 64.87
N GLN A 166 39.83 -45.06 64.61
CA GLN A 166 39.98 -46.32 65.38
C GLN A 166 41.36 -46.96 65.17
N GLU A 167 41.84 -47.05 63.92
CA GLU A 167 43.17 -47.57 63.60
C GLU A 167 44.28 -46.73 64.27
N GLN A 168 44.14 -45.40 64.27
CA GLN A 168 45.06 -44.48 64.95
C GLN A 168 45.00 -44.59 66.49
N GLU A 169 43.83 -44.84 67.08
CA GLU A 169 43.68 -45.07 68.52
C GLU A 169 44.36 -46.39 68.94
N VAL A 170 44.15 -47.47 68.17
CA VAL A 170 44.81 -48.77 68.39
C VAL A 170 46.33 -48.64 68.23
N LEU A 171 46.81 -47.92 67.22
CA LEU A 171 48.23 -47.64 67.04
C LEU A 171 48.81 -46.85 68.23
N SER A 172 48.09 -45.84 68.74
CA SER A 172 48.50 -45.06 69.91
C SER A 172 48.57 -45.91 71.19
N LYS A 173 47.59 -46.79 71.41
CA LYS A 173 47.59 -47.78 72.51
C LYS A 173 48.80 -48.71 72.41
N LEU A 174 49.04 -49.29 71.23
CA LEU A 174 50.16 -50.22 71.03
C LEU A 174 51.53 -49.51 71.12
N MET A 175 51.65 -48.25 70.67
CA MET A 175 52.87 -47.46 70.83
C MET A 175 53.15 -47.11 72.30
N THR A 176 52.13 -46.74 73.07
CA THR A 176 52.28 -46.43 74.50
C THR A 176 52.56 -47.69 75.33
N GLU A 177 51.93 -48.83 75.01
CA GLU A 177 52.27 -50.12 75.59
C GLU A 177 53.71 -50.54 75.23
N ASN A 178 54.11 -50.48 73.96
CA ASN A 178 55.47 -50.86 73.55
C ASN A 178 56.54 -49.95 74.18
N LYS A 179 56.22 -48.66 74.42
CA LYS A 179 57.06 -47.74 75.19
C LYS A 179 57.15 -48.16 76.66
N GLY A 180 56.02 -48.45 77.31
CA GLY A 180 55.99 -48.92 78.70
C GLY A 180 56.71 -50.26 78.90
N LEU A 181 56.59 -51.20 77.96
CA LEU A 181 57.33 -52.47 77.96
C LEU A 181 58.84 -52.27 77.78
N ARG A 182 59.27 -51.31 76.95
CA ARG A 182 60.69 -50.92 76.83
C ARG A 182 61.22 -50.27 78.10
N GLU A 183 60.44 -49.39 78.72
CA GLU A 183 60.79 -48.75 79.99
C GLU A 183 60.90 -49.79 81.13
N LEU A 184 59.95 -50.72 81.21
CA LEU A 184 59.99 -51.83 82.17
C LEU A 184 61.17 -52.78 81.91
N LEU A 185 61.52 -53.03 80.65
CA LEU A 185 62.70 -53.81 80.26
C LEU A 185 64.01 -53.07 80.57
N GLU A 186 64.07 -51.74 80.42
CA GLU A 186 65.22 -50.95 80.85
C GLU A 186 65.34 -50.94 82.38
N ILE A 187 64.24 -50.75 83.12
CA ILE A 187 64.23 -50.86 84.60
C ILE A 187 64.71 -52.24 85.03
N SER A 188 64.20 -53.32 84.41
CA SER A 188 64.67 -54.69 84.64
C SER A 188 66.16 -54.85 84.36
N ARG A 189 66.68 -54.26 83.27
CA ARG A 189 68.11 -54.29 82.93
C ARG A 189 68.99 -53.45 83.87
N LYS A 190 68.44 -52.46 84.57
CA LYS A 190 69.18 -51.53 85.46
C LYS A 190 69.12 -51.95 86.93
N TYR A 191 68.03 -52.61 87.36
CA TYR A 191 67.73 -52.92 88.76
C TYR A 191 67.39 -54.39 89.02
N GLY A 192 67.25 -55.23 87.98
CA GLY A 192 67.00 -56.66 88.11
C GLY A 192 68.24 -57.43 88.59
N SER A 193 68.05 -58.34 89.55
CA SER A 193 69.11 -59.21 90.05
C SER A 193 69.44 -60.31 89.03
N GLY A 194 70.53 -60.12 88.28
CA GLY A 194 71.01 -61.06 87.27
C GLY A 194 71.19 -60.40 85.90
N GLY A 195 72.37 -59.82 85.66
CA GLY A 195 72.75 -59.20 84.38
C GLY A 195 73.01 -60.22 83.27
N GLN A 196 72.11 -61.19 83.06
CA GLN A 196 72.27 -62.25 82.08
C GLN A 196 71.94 -61.73 80.68
N LYS A 197 72.97 -61.60 79.84
CA LYS A 197 72.84 -61.23 78.42
C LYS A 197 72.06 -62.32 77.70
N MET A 198 70.74 -62.14 77.55
CA MET A 198 69.88 -62.99 76.71
C MET A 198 70.54 -63.15 75.34
N LEU A 199 70.90 -64.38 75.02
CA LEU A 199 71.44 -64.72 73.71
C LEU A 199 70.26 -64.67 72.73
N VAL A 200 70.37 -63.82 71.72
CA VAL A 200 69.40 -63.83 70.62
C VAL A 200 69.71 -65.06 69.77
N ASP A 201 68.81 -66.02 69.80
CA ASP A 201 68.82 -67.16 68.89
C ASP A 201 68.43 -66.60 67.50
N ASP A 202 69.36 -66.62 66.55
CA ASP A 202 69.15 -66.15 65.17
C ASP A 202 68.26 -67.15 64.39
N LYS A 203 66.99 -67.27 64.82
CA LYS A 203 65.91 -67.77 63.98
C LYS A 203 65.66 -66.74 62.89
N SER A 204 66.34 -66.94 61.77
CA SER A 204 66.07 -66.23 60.52
C SER A 204 64.57 -66.29 60.24
N THR A 205 63.92 -65.12 60.25
CA THR A 205 62.51 -65.02 59.85
C THR A 205 62.42 -65.42 58.39
N GLN A 206 61.95 -66.65 58.14
CA GLN A 206 61.76 -67.19 56.80
C GLN A 206 60.54 -66.52 56.15
N THR A 207 60.73 -65.27 55.74
CA THR A 207 59.78 -64.55 54.90
C THR A 207 59.89 -65.13 53.49
N ASP A 208 59.06 -66.13 53.18
CA ASP A 208 59.15 -66.88 51.93
C ASP A 208 59.04 -65.97 50.70
N SER A 209 60.16 -65.73 50.02
CA SER A 209 60.24 -64.87 48.83
C SER A 209 59.30 -65.33 47.70
N TYR A 210 58.96 -66.63 47.68
CA TYR A 210 58.03 -67.23 46.72
C TYR A 210 56.58 -66.75 46.88
N LEU A 211 56.14 -66.39 48.09
CA LEU A 211 54.81 -65.79 48.29
C LEU A 211 54.74 -64.37 47.75
N LEU A 212 55.84 -63.62 47.83
CA LEU A 212 55.89 -62.26 47.29
C LEU A 212 55.86 -62.27 45.76
N ASP A 213 56.62 -63.16 45.12
CA ASP A 213 56.69 -63.29 43.67
C ASP A 213 55.34 -63.71 43.06
N GLY A 214 54.67 -64.71 43.65
CA GLY A 214 53.32 -65.12 43.24
C GLY A 214 52.25 -64.03 43.44
N LEU A 215 52.39 -63.18 44.46
CA LEU A 215 51.50 -62.05 44.68
C LEU A 215 51.75 -60.92 43.68
N ILE A 216 53.00 -60.70 43.27
CA ILE A 216 53.40 -59.77 42.21
C ILE A 216 52.87 -60.27 40.86
N GLU A 217 53.04 -61.54 40.51
CA GLU A 217 52.52 -62.12 39.27
C GLU A 217 50.99 -62.06 39.19
N ALA A 218 50.29 -62.34 40.31
CA ALA A 218 48.85 -62.15 40.43
C ALA A 218 48.42 -60.68 40.23
N ALA A 219 49.14 -59.72 40.84
CA ALA A 219 48.85 -58.29 40.69
C ALA A 219 49.12 -57.77 39.26
N VAL A 220 50.20 -58.23 38.62
CA VAL A 220 50.50 -57.94 37.20
C VAL A 220 49.42 -58.52 36.28
N THR A 221 49.00 -59.76 36.54
CA THR A 221 47.93 -60.43 35.77
C THR A 221 46.57 -59.73 35.95
N ALA A 222 46.23 -59.32 37.17
CA ALA A 222 45.03 -58.53 37.43
C ALA A 222 45.07 -57.17 36.70
N ARG A 223 46.21 -56.49 36.69
CA ARG A 223 46.40 -55.22 35.96
C ARG A 223 46.32 -55.41 34.44
N ALA A 224 46.87 -56.50 33.90
CA ALA A 224 46.77 -56.84 32.48
C ALA A 224 45.33 -57.19 32.05
N ASN A 225 44.56 -57.87 32.91
CA ASN A 225 43.14 -58.15 32.67
C ASN A 225 42.28 -56.86 32.75
N LEU A 226 42.56 -55.96 33.69
CA LEU A 226 41.90 -54.65 33.75
C LEU A 226 42.19 -53.82 32.49
N ALA A 227 43.43 -53.85 31.98
CA ALA A 227 43.80 -53.19 30.72
C ALA A 227 43.11 -53.80 29.49
N LYS A 228 42.86 -55.12 29.47
CA LYS A 228 42.02 -55.76 28.44
C LYS A 228 40.55 -55.36 28.56
N GLN A 229 40.03 -55.19 29.78
CA GLN A 229 38.65 -54.75 30.01
C GLN A 229 38.41 -53.30 29.57
N THR A 230 39.35 -52.38 29.80
CA THR A 230 39.23 -51.00 29.30
C THR A 230 39.40 -50.88 27.78
N ALA A 231 40.23 -51.74 27.16
CA ALA A 231 40.35 -51.83 25.70
C ALA A 231 39.08 -52.38 25.02
N ALA A 232 38.36 -53.31 25.66
CA ALA A 232 37.13 -53.90 25.12
C ALA A 232 35.90 -52.96 25.19
N VAL A 233 35.91 -51.95 26.05
CA VAL A 233 34.79 -50.99 26.23
C VAL A 233 34.94 -49.74 25.36
N THR A 234 36.11 -49.52 24.74
CA THR A 234 36.42 -48.32 23.94
C THR A 234 36.30 -48.50 22.43
N THR A 235 35.76 -49.65 21.96
CA THR A 235 35.62 -49.98 20.52
C THR A 235 34.22 -49.74 19.94
N SER A 236 33.34 -49.01 20.63
CA SER A 236 32.06 -48.54 20.08
C SER A 236 31.79 -47.07 20.43
N LEU A 237 31.66 -46.23 19.39
CA LEU A 237 31.55 -44.75 19.42
C LEU A 237 32.81 -44.07 19.99
N SER A 238 33.65 -43.39 19.21
CA SER A 238 33.31 -42.49 18.09
C SER A 238 34.50 -42.24 17.15
N SER A 239 34.24 -41.67 15.97
CA SER A 239 35.27 -41.21 15.03
C SER A 239 34.86 -39.94 14.28
N VAL A 240 35.51 -38.82 14.61
CA VAL A 240 35.56 -37.59 13.79
C VAL A 240 37.02 -37.12 13.78
N PRO A 241 37.67 -36.95 12.61
CA PRO A 241 39.11 -36.69 12.55
C PRO A 241 39.45 -35.19 12.44
N THR A 242 40.58 -34.79 13.06
CA THR A 242 41.24 -33.50 12.82
C THR A 242 42.76 -33.67 12.90
N SER A 243 43.50 -33.25 11.87
CA SER A 243 44.98 -33.20 11.91
C SER A 243 45.58 -32.08 11.04
N LEU A 244 46.06 -31.03 11.72
CA LEU A 244 47.28 -30.22 11.48
C LEU A 244 47.78 -29.92 10.03
N SER A 245 47.82 -28.61 9.69
CA SER A 245 49.04 -27.76 9.42
C SER A 245 50.12 -28.17 8.39
N PRO A 246 51.00 -27.25 7.87
CA PRO A 246 51.26 -25.85 8.29
C PRO A 246 51.48 -24.79 7.15
N GLN A 247 51.91 -23.58 7.57
CA GLN A 247 52.57 -22.46 6.85
C GLN A 247 51.71 -21.35 6.15
N PRO A 248 52.26 -20.10 5.99
CA PRO A 248 51.45 -18.87 6.00
C PRO A 248 51.83 -17.82 4.90
N THR A 249 51.49 -16.54 5.16
CA THR A 249 51.75 -15.29 4.38
C THR A 249 50.77 -14.99 3.23
N ALA A 250 50.37 -13.73 2.94
CA ALA A 250 50.36 -12.48 3.74
C ALA A 250 49.45 -11.40 3.10
N VAL A 251 49.23 -10.29 3.83
CA VAL A 251 48.67 -8.99 3.38
C VAL A 251 47.14 -8.93 3.13
N ALA A 252 46.58 -7.73 3.32
CA ALA A 252 45.18 -7.30 3.11
C ALA A 252 45.06 -6.56 1.72
N PRO A 253 44.02 -5.75 1.34
CA PRO A 253 42.85 -5.26 2.08
C PRO A 253 41.51 -5.13 1.27
N SER A 254 40.53 -4.42 1.88
CA SER A 254 39.57 -3.47 1.28
C SER A 254 38.52 -3.88 0.21
N TRP A 255 37.24 -3.76 0.60
CA TRP A 255 36.15 -2.94 0.01
C TRP A 255 35.73 -3.02 -1.48
N VAL A 256 34.43 -2.73 -1.72
CA VAL A 256 33.69 -2.44 -3.00
C VAL A 256 33.75 -3.49 -4.12
N GLY A 257 32.74 -3.69 -4.99
CA GLY A 257 31.40 -3.10 -5.19
C GLY A 257 30.77 -3.59 -6.52
N ALA A 258 29.57 -3.10 -6.90
CA ALA A 258 28.82 -3.36 -8.17
C ALA A 258 28.31 -4.82 -8.41
N THR A 259 27.04 -5.16 -8.71
CA THR A 259 26.09 -4.78 -9.82
C THR A 259 26.61 -5.01 -11.25
N PRO A 260 25.77 -5.21 -12.32
CA PRO A 260 24.29 -5.26 -12.45
C PRO A 260 23.77 -6.43 -13.38
N LEU A 261 22.63 -6.20 -14.07
CA LEU A 261 21.90 -6.99 -15.12
C LEU A 261 20.98 -8.12 -14.60
N ALA A 262 19.68 -8.24 -14.92
CA ALA A 262 18.75 -7.61 -15.90
C ALA A 262 18.80 -8.09 -17.36
N ILE A 263 17.65 -8.57 -17.86
CA ILE A 263 17.22 -8.73 -19.27
C ILE A 263 15.67 -8.73 -19.29
N SER A 264 15.06 -8.25 -20.37
CA SER A 264 13.60 -8.11 -20.56
C SER A 264 13.09 -8.94 -21.74
N ALA A 265 11.79 -9.27 -21.75
CA ALA A 265 11.05 -9.63 -22.97
C ALA A 265 9.57 -9.20 -22.83
N ASP A 266 8.94 -8.87 -23.95
CA ASP A 266 7.59 -8.28 -24.04
C ASP A 266 6.79 -9.02 -25.14
N THR A 267 5.46 -9.06 -25.04
CA THR A 267 4.57 -9.35 -26.18
C THR A 267 3.11 -8.97 -25.93
N ASN A 268 2.40 -8.68 -27.02
CA ASN A 268 1.15 -7.91 -27.05
C ASN A 268 -0.03 -8.76 -27.59
N GLY A 269 -1.27 -8.44 -27.22
CA GLY A 269 -2.46 -9.13 -27.75
C GLY A 269 -3.79 -8.63 -27.18
N SER A 270 -4.61 -7.98 -28.00
CA SER A 270 -5.96 -7.52 -27.67
C SER A 270 -7.00 -8.13 -28.62
N HIS A 271 -8.09 -8.68 -28.08
CA HIS A 271 -9.30 -8.99 -28.84
C HIS A 271 -10.58 -8.88 -28.00
N LYS A 272 -11.73 -8.83 -28.69
CA LYS A 272 -12.99 -8.26 -28.24
C LYS A 272 -14.16 -9.12 -28.76
N ALA A 273 -15.00 -9.64 -27.87
CA ALA A 273 -16.32 -10.19 -28.21
C ALA A 273 -17.24 -10.19 -26.97
N ALA A 274 -18.55 -10.19 -27.21
CA ALA A 274 -19.58 -10.37 -26.20
C ALA A 274 -20.54 -11.49 -26.63
N THR A 275 -21.17 -12.16 -25.67
CA THR A 275 -22.27 -13.10 -25.93
C THR A 275 -23.24 -13.08 -24.76
N ALA A 276 -24.54 -13.29 -25.04
CA ALA A 276 -25.61 -13.20 -24.05
C ALA A 276 -26.59 -14.38 -24.14
N THR A 277 -27.06 -14.82 -22.98
CA THR A 277 -28.12 -15.82 -22.76
C THR A 277 -28.92 -15.32 -21.52
N LYS A 278 -30.23 -15.08 -21.51
CA LYS A 278 -31.41 -15.92 -21.85
C LYS A 278 -31.35 -17.31 -21.19
N THR A 279 -32.31 -17.79 -20.40
CA THR A 279 -33.62 -17.26 -19.91
C THR A 279 -34.09 -18.14 -18.75
N THR A 280 -34.86 -17.59 -17.81
CA THR A 280 -36.07 -18.23 -17.23
C THR A 280 -36.98 -17.14 -16.64
N ASN A 281 -38.29 -17.36 -16.69
CA ASN A 281 -39.29 -16.53 -16.02
C ASN A 281 -39.59 -17.09 -14.62
N ASP A 282 -40.16 -16.28 -13.72
CA ASP A 282 -41.55 -16.48 -13.28
C ASP A 282 -42.07 -15.25 -12.51
N ASP A 283 -43.40 -15.13 -12.46
CA ASP A 283 -44.24 -14.02 -11.96
C ASP A 283 -45.41 -14.68 -11.17
N PRO A 284 -46.41 -14.01 -10.54
CA PRO A 284 -46.56 -12.60 -10.17
C PRO A 284 -46.99 -12.36 -8.70
N ALA A 285 -46.91 -11.11 -8.20
CA ALA A 285 -47.87 -10.59 -7.20
C ALA A 285 -47.89 -9.05 -6.99
N ARG A 286 -49.11 -8.48 -7.00
CA ARG A 286 -49.60 -7.34 -6.19
C ARG A 286 -49.14 -5.89 -6.53
N SER A 287 -50.09 -5.16 -7.13
CA SER A 287 -50.16 -3.68 -7.28
C SER A 287 -51.13 -3.08 -6.22
N PRO A 288 -51.63 -1.81 -6.24
CA PRO A 288 -51.23 -0.59 -6.98
C PRO A 288 -51.24 0.75 -6.17
N ASN A 289 -50.52 1.79 -6.63
CA ASN A 289 -50.90 3.24 -6.69
C ASN A 289 -49.65 4.13 -6.99
N SER A 290 -49.74 5.37 -7.50
CA SER A 290 -50.90 6.22 -7.81
C SER A 290 -50.70 7.15 -9.04
N LYS A 291 -51.77 7.30 -9.83
CA LYS A 291 -52.24 8.48 -10.62
C LYS A 291 -51.24 9.57 -11.07
N SER A 292 -51.21 9.79 -12.39
CA SER A 292 -51.26 11.13 -13.03
C SER A 292 -52.08 11.04 -14.33
N PRO A 293 -52.92 12.03 -14.70
CA PRO A 293 -53.76 11.96 -15.90
C PRO A 293 -53.12 12.61 -17.13
N ALA A 294 -53.41 12.06 -18.31
CA ALA A 294 -53.23 12.72 -19.60
C ALA A 294 -54.54 12.58 -20.39
N ILE A 295 -54.98 13.66 -21.06
CA ILE A 295 -56.20 13.68 -21.89
C ILE A 295 -55.77 13.85 -23.36
N SER A 296 -56.43 13.11 -24.26
CA SER A 296 -56.15 13.05 -25.69
C SER A 296 -56.88 14.11 -26.53
N ASN A 297 -56.56 14.12 -27.83
CA ASN A 297 -57.27 14.65 -29.02
C ASN A 297 -56.40 15.68 -29.77
N GLY A 298 -56.31 15.71 -31.11
CA GLY A 298 -56.84 14.81 -32.15
C GLY A 298 -56.33 15.23 -33.56
N LEU A 299 -56.33 14.30 -34.53
CA LEU A 299 -55.91 14.47 -35.95
C LEU A 299 -56.95 15.26 -36.81
N PRO A 300 -56.77 15.59 -38.12
CA PRO A 300 -55.71 15.18 -39.08
C PRO A 300 -55.11 16.24 -40.08
N THR A 301 -53.93 15.90 -40.62
CA THR A 301 -53.45 15.89 -42.04
C THR A 301 -54.04 16.81 -43.14
N ILE A 302 -53.19 17.43 -44.01
CA ILE A 302 -53.22 17.35 -45.51
C ILE A 302 -52.08 18.10 -46.27
N ALA A 303 -51.56 17.45 -47.33
CA ALA A 303 -50.86 17.90 -48.57
C ALA A 303 -49.58 18.79 -48.60
N SER A 304 -48.61 18.33 -49.43
CA SER A 304 -47.68 19.12 -50.28
C SER A 304 -48.17 19.06 -51.75
N PRO A 305 -47.65 19.80 -52.77
CA PRO A 305 -46.24 19.92 -53.22
C PRO A 305 -45.86 21.41 -53.53
N SER A 306 -44.91 21.86 -54.39
CA SER A 306 -44.04 21.29 -55.45
C SER A 306 -42.81 22.20 -55.75
N ALA A 307 -41.77 21.65 -56.41
CA ALA A 307 -40.61 22.40 -56.95
C ALA A 307 -40.85 22.92 -58.41
N PRO A 308 -39.94 23.66 -59.09
CA PRO A 308 -38.73 23.05 -59.71
C PRO A 308 -37.44 23.97 -59.79
N ALA A 309 -36.47 23.56 -60.62
CA ALA A 309 -35.13 24.14 -60.90
C ALA A 309 -35.13 25.55 -61.56
N SER A 310 -34.02 26.28 -61.86
CA SER A 310 -32.67 25.95 -62.44
C SER A 310 -31.73 27.19 -62.32
N SER A 311 -30.42 27.29 -62.67
CA SER A 311 -29.27 26.40 -63.03
C SER A 311 -27.99 27.24 -63.34
N GLN A 312 -26.78 26.62 -63.30
CA GLN A 312 -25.55 26.95 -64.08
C GLN A 312 -24.86 28.35 -63.89
N THR A 313 -23.64 28.49 -63.29
CA THR A 313 -22.22 28.31 -63.79
C THR A 313 -21.70 29.37 -64.80
N PRO A 314 -20.37 29.65 -64.93
CA PRO A 314 -19.19 29.52 -64.02
C PRO A 314 -18.14 30.69 -64.13
N ALA A 315 -16.89 30.46 -63.66
CA ALA A 315 -15.63 31.19 -63.94
C ALA A 315 -15.40 32.53 -63.17
N ALA A 316 -14.16 33.00 -62.91
CA ALA A 316 -12.80 32.53 -63.28
C ALA A 316 -11.77 32.70 -62.11
N GLY A 317 -10.49 32.39 -62.35
CA GLY A 317 -9.36 32.61 -61.41
C GLY A 317 -8.99 34.10 -61.21
N THR A 318 -7.86 34.47 -60.59
CA THR A 318 -6.50 33.91 -60.81
C THR A 318 -5.49 34.41 -59.74
N THR A 319 -4.37 33.69 -59.55
CA THR A 319 -3.09 34.09 -58.91
C THR A 319 -3.03 34.49 -57.41
N ALA A 320 -2.10 33.83 -56.70
CA ALA A 320 -1.32 34.40 -55.58
C ALA A 320 -0.02 35.09 -56.14
N PRO A 321 0.89 35.70 -55.35
CA PRO A 321 1.73 34.96 -54.38
C PRO A 321 2.00 35.71 -53.05
N ALA A 322 2.77 35.08 -52.17
CA ALA A 322 3.32 35.68 -50.95
C ALA A 322 4.71 36.32 -51.17
N THR A 323 5.13 37.20 -50.26
CA THR A 323 6.51 37.70 -50.15
C THR A 323 6.99 37.67 -48.70
N SER A 324 8.27 37.35 -48.50
CA SER A 324 8.92 37.20 -47.19
C SER A 324 10.20 38.03 -47.11
N SER A 325 10.32 38.86 -46.08
CA SER A 325 11.56 39.49 -45.60
C SER A 325 11.29 40.01 -44.18
N THR A 326 12.05 39.73 -43.12
CA THR A 326 13.52 39.66 -42.98
C THR A 326 14.17 41.05 -43.04
N SER A 327 14.23 41.68 -41.86
CA SER A 327 15.24 42.60 -41.36
C SER A 327 15.32 42.42 -39.85
#